data_AF-A0A6J0K6M7-F1
#
_entry.id   AF-A0A6J0K6M7-F1
#
_cell.length_a   1.000
_cell.length_b   1.000
_cell.length_c   1.000
_cell.angle_alpha   90.00
_cell.angle_beta   90.00
_cell.angle_gamma   90.00
#
_symmetry.space_group_name_H-M   'P 1'
#
loop_
_entity.id
_entity.type
_entity.pdbx_description
1 polymer ?
#
loop_
_entity_poly.entity_id
_entity_poly.type
_entity_poly.pdbx_seq_one_letter_code
_entity_poly.pdbx_strand_id
1 'polypeptide(L)'
;MIVAEVDFLQVLGSTEKSEETNPLSQVESVSSIQDSVVEFRARNQHLKTACTNVLLSLTQTLCQTPQELSLDDLVEAEKVLAYMKDTGLEVEWLVKKLNEVKEKKQEQSGQVKGKK
;
A
#
# COMPACT_ATOMS: atom_id res chain seq x y z
N MET A 1 -28.28 -0.26 0.66
CA MET A 1 -27.21 0.75 0.65
C MET A 1 -26.74 0.88 2.08
N ILE A 2 -25.68 0.15 2.45
CA ILE A 2 -25.13 0.20 3.80
C ILE A 2 -23.93 1.15 3.70
N VAL A 3 -24.12 2.37 4.19
CA VAL A 3 -23.05 3.34 4.36
C VAL A 3 -22.37 2.99 5.67
N ALA A 4 -21.19 2.37 5.60
CA ALA A 4 -20.36 2.17 6.77
C ALA A 4 -19.55 3.45 6.99
N GLU A 5 -20.02 4.27 7.92
CA GLU A 5 -19.28 5.35 8.53
C GLU A 5 -18.15 4.73 9.37
N VAL A 6 -16.90 4.91 8.94
CA VAL A 6 -15.74 4.48 9.72
C VAL A 6 -15.45 5.60 10.72
N ASP A 7 -15.87 5.36 11.96
CA ASP A 7 -15.57 6.15 13.14
C ASP A 7 -14.04 6.25 13.31
N PHE A 8 -13.47 7.42 13.06
CA PHE A 8 -12.05 7.67 13.30
C PHE A 8 -11.87 7.89 14.79
N LEU A 9 -11.60 6.79 15.51
CA LEU A 9 -11.38 6.77 16.94
C LEU A 9 -10.41 7.87 17.37
N GLN A 10 -10.99 8.76 18.17
CA GLN A 10 -10.35 9.80 18.95
C GLN A 10 -9.46 9.17 20.05
N VAL A 11 -8.52 9.96 20.56
CA VAL A 11 -7.73 9.74 21.80
C VAL A 11 -6.33 9.14 21.59
N LEU A 12 -5.41 9.96 21.08
CA LEU A 12 -4.05 10.01 21.63
C LEU A 12 -4.07 11.04 22.76
N GLY A 13 -4.49 10.56 23.93
CA GLY A 13 -4.58 11.32 25.16
C GLY A 13 -4.07 10.48 26.31
N SER A 14 -3.00 11.01 26.92
CA SER A 14 -2.48 10.71 28.25
C SER A 14 -1.27 9.77 28.35
N THR A 15 -0.22 10.44 28.81
CA THR A 15 1.08 10.02 29.27
C THR A 15 0.99 9.45 30.71
N GLU A 16 2.00 8.68 31.08
CA GLU A 16 2.47 8.33 32.44
C GLU A 16 1.97 7.04 33.16
N LYS A 17 2.88 6.04 33.15
CA LYS A 17 3.46 5.25 34.27
C LYS A 17 2.67 4.10 34.95
N SER A 18 3.34 2.91 35.02
CA SER A 18 3.53 1.99 36.18
C SER A 18 3.60 0.51 35.72
N GLU A 19 4.78 -0.10 35.62
CA GLU A 19 5.47 -1.03 36.57
C GLU A 19 5.00 -2.52 36.53
N GLU A 20 5.92 -3.38 36.05
CA GLU A 20 6.21 -4.81 36.39
C GLU A 20 5.06 -5.87 36.40
N THR A 21 5.09 -7.02 35.70
CA THR A 21 6.00 -8.18 35.89
C THR A 21 5.86 -9.22 34.72
N ASN A 22 7.00 -9.85 34.38
CA ASN A 22 7.41 -10.95 33.46
C ASN A 22 6.43 -12.14 33.17
N PRO A 23 6.74 -13.13 32.27
CA PRO A 23 7.42 -13.14 30.96
C PRO A 23 6.75 -14.02 29.85
N LEU A 24 7.30 -13.93 28.62
CA LEU A 24 7.32 -14.98 27.59
C LEU A 24 5.96 -15.45 27.02
N SER A 25 5.48 -14.75 26.01
CA SER A 25 4.89 -15.43 24.86
C SER A 25 5.40 -14.79 23.58
N GLN A 26 6.08 -15.61 22.80
CA GLN A 26 6.60 -15.33 21.49
C GLN A 26 5.46 -14.90 20.56
N VAL A 27 5.39 -13.62 20.24
CA VAL A 27 4.94 -13.18 18.91
C VAL A 27 6.09 -12.38 18.35
N GLU A 28 6.93 -13.09 17.59
CA GLU A 28 7.77 -12.48 16.60
C GLU A 28 6.87 -11.74 15.60
N SER A 29 7.26 -10.49 15.33
CA SER A 29 7.09 -9.86 14.03
C SER A 29 5.68 -9.43 13.65
N VAL A 30 5.18 -8.40 14.34
CA VAL A 30 4.34 -7.36 13.70
C VAL A 30 5.10 -6.04 13.65
N SER A 31 6.40 -6.08 13.31
CA SER A 31 7.16 -4.89 12.92
C SER A 31 7.21 -4.69 11.40
N SER A 32 6.78 -5.67 10.60
CA SER A 32 6.92 -5.59 9.14
C SER A 32 5.84 -4.75 8.42
N ILE A 33 5.02 -3.99 9.16
CA ILE A 33 4.13 -2.97 8.58
C ILE A 33 4.77 -1.57 8.69
N GLN A 34 5.93 -1.46 9.33
CA GLN A 34 6.53 -0.18 9.66
C GLN A 34 7.91 -0.03 9.01
N ASP A 35 7.98 0.07 7.68
CA ASP A 35 9.18 0.64 7.06
C ASP A 35 8.97 1.20 5.64
N SER A 36 7.88 1.94 5.45
CA SER A 36 7.85 2.93 4.37
C SER A 36 7.05 4.15 4.80
N VAL A 37 7.57 4.85 5.80
CA VAL A 37 7.16 6.24 5.99
C VAL A 37 7.69 7.00 4.78
N VAL A 38 6.82 7.16 3.79
CA VAL A 38 7.06 8.05 2.65
C VAL A 38 7.09 9.47 3.23
N GLU A 39 8.27 9.96 3.59
CA GLU A 39 8.46 11.29 4.18
C GLU A 39 8.31 12.36 3.08
N PHE A 40 7.08 12.56 2.63
CA PHE A 40 6.75 13.64 1.70
C PHE A 40 6.63 14.95 2.48
N ARG A 41 7.74 15.69 2.57
CA ARG A 41 7.81 16.98 3.27
C ARG A 41 7.19 18.14 2.47
N ALA A 42 5.97 17.96 1.96
CA ALA A 42 5.22 19.08 1.39
C ALA A 42 4.73 20.02 2.50
N ARG A 43 5.02 21.32 2.37
CA ARG A 43 4.49 22.36 3.27
C ARG A 43 3.03 22.69 2.96
N ASN A 44 2.58 22.43 1.74
CA ASN A 44 1.22 22.68 1.30
C ASN A 44 0.31 21.51 1.66
N GLN A 45 -0.76 21.78 2.41
CA GLN A 45 -1.69 20.75 2.88
C GLN A 45 -2.47 20.09 1.74
N HIS A 46 -2.83 20.83 0.69
CA HIS A 46 -3.51 20.26 -0.48
C HIS A 46 -2.61 19.28 -1.23
N LEU A 47 -1.31 19.60 -1.36
CA LEU A 47 -0.34 18.67 -1.97
C LEU A 47 -0.15 17.42 -1.13
N LYS A 48 -0.12 17.54 0.20
CA LYS A 48 -0.10 16.38 1.11
C LYS A 48 -1.32 15.50 0.89
N THR A 49 -2.52 16.06 0.96
CA THR A 49 -3.77 15.32 0.76
C THR A 49 -3.83 14.65 -0.61
N ALA A 50 -3.48 15.38 -1.69
CA ALA A 50 -3.47 14.81 -3.03
C ALA A 50 -2.48 13.65 -3.15
N CYS A 51 -1.26 13.81 -2.64
CA CYS A 51 -0.25 12.76 -2.63
C CYS A 51 -0.70 11.53 -1.83
N THR A 52 -1.27 11.74 -0.64
CA THR A 52 -1.82 10.65 0.18
C THR A 52 -2.95 9.92 -0.53
N ASN A 53 -3.84 10.65 -1.22
CA ASN A 53 -4.94 10.04 -1.97
C ASN A 53 -4.41 9.19 -3.13
N VAL A 54 -3.41 9.67 -3.88
CA VAL A 54 -2.78 8.89 -4.96
C VAL A 54 -2.13 7.61 -4.42
N LEU A 55 -1.38 7.71 -3.33
CA LEU A 55 -0.78 6.54 -2.66
C LEU A 55 -1.84 5.53 -2.21
N LEU A 56 -2.93 6.02 -1.61
CA LEU A 56 -4.03 5.18 -1.15
C LEU A 56 -4.71 4.48 -2.32
N SER A 57 -5.02 5.20 -3.39
CA SER A 57 -5.64 4.63 -4.60
C SER A 57 -4.73 3.59 -5.27
N LEU A 58 -3.43 3.87 -5.40
CA LEU A 58 -2.48 2.87 -5.94
C LEU A 58 -2.43 1.61 -5.08
N THR A 59 -2.38 1.78 -3.76
CA THR A 59 -2.36 0.64 -2.83
C THR A 59 -3.64 -0.18 -2.96
N GLN A 60 -4.79 0.47 -3.04
CA GLN A 60 -6.09 -0.19 -3.23
C GLN A 60 -6.13 -0.97 -4.56
N THR A 61 -5.69 -0.36 -5.66
CA THR A 61 -5.60 -1.01 -6.97
C THR A 61 -4.67 -2.22 -6.89
N LEU A 62 -3.43 -2.09 -6.42
CA LEU A 62 -2.45 -3.19 -6.40
C LEU A 62 -2.74 -4.28 -5.35
N CYS A 63 -3.67 -4.06 -4.43
CA CYS A 63 -4.17 -5.06 -3.49
C CYS A 63 -5.33 -5.89 -4.04
N GLN A 64 -5.91 -5.52 -5.18
CA GLN A 64 -6.91 -6.35 -5.85
C GLN A 64 -6.30 -7.64 -6.39
N THR A 65 -7.15 -8.63 -6.70
CA THR A 65 -6.65 -9.85 -7.33
C THR A 65 -6.14 -9.53 -8.74
N PRO A 66 -5.05 -10.20 -9.21
CA PRO A 66 -4.52 -9.97 -10.56
C PRO A 66 -5.54 -10.16 -11.70
N GLN A 67 -6.61 -10.90 -11.41
CA GLN A 67 -7.67 -11.26 -12.34
C GLN A 67 -8.77 -10.19 -12.42
N GLU A 68 -8.99 -9.43 -11.33
CA GLU A 68 -9.89 -8.28 -11.30
C GLU A 68 -9.25 -7.01 -11.88
N LEU A 69 -7.92 -6.91 -11.81
CA LEU A 69 -7.20 -5.79 -12.39
C LEU A 69 -7.26 -5.85 -13.91
N SER A 70 -7.50 -4.73 -14.58
CA SER A 70 -7.38 -4.61 -16.03
C SER A 70 -5.92 -4.42 -16.47
N LEU A 71 -5.63 -4.51 -17.77
CA LEU A 71 -4.29 -4.15 -18.27
C LEU A 71 -4.08 -2.63 -18.15
N ASP A 72 -5.14 -1.86 -18.38
CA ASP A 72 -5.12 -0.41 -18.30
C ASP A 72 -4.82 0.08 -16.88
N ASP A 73 -5.38 -0.58 -15.85
CA ASP A 73 -5.08 -0.26 -14.44
C ASP A 73 -3.59 -0.45 -14.11
N LEU A 74 -2.97 -1.50 -14.65
CA LEU A 74 -1.54 -1.77 -14.45
C LEU A 74 -0.66 -0.75 -15.17
N VAL A 75 -1.04 -0.38 -16.40
CA VAL A 75 -0.34 0.65 -17.17
C VAL A 75 -0.48 2.01 -16.48
N GLU A 76 -1.65 2.33 -15.96
CA GLU A 76 -1.86 3.59 -15.23
C GLU A 76 -1.08 3.62 -13.92
N ALA A 77 -1.08 2.52 -13.15
CA ALA A 77 -0.26 2.41 -11.95
C ALA A 77 1.24 2.59 -12.25
N GLU A 78 1.73 2.03 -13.36
CA GLU A 78 3.12 2.21 -13.82
C GLU A 78 3.45 3.67 -14.13
N LYS A 79 2.56 4.39 -14.84
CA LYS A 79 2.73 5.82 -15.13
C LYS A 79 2.75 6.67 -13.86
N VAL A 80 1.83 6.41 -12.93
CA VAL A 80 1.76 7.17 -11.67
C VAL A 80 3.04 6.96 -10.86
N LEU A 81 3.55 5.73 -10.77
CA LEU A 81 4.82 5.46 -10.09
C LEU A 81 6.02 6.13 -10.77
N ALA A 82 6.04 6.17 -12.11
CA ALA A 82 7.07 6.91 -12.86
C ALA A 82 7.01 8.42 -12.55
N TYR A 83 5.81 9.01 -12.56
CA TYR A 83 5.63 10.42 -12.21
C TYR A 83 6.06 10.71 -10.78
N MET A 84 5.70 9.85 -9.82
CA MET A 84 6.11 10.00 -8.43
C MET A 84 7.64 9.97 -8.30
N LYS A 85 8.31 9.07 -9.01
CA LYS A 85 9.78 9.03 -9.08
C LYS A 85 10.37 10.33 -9.63
N ASP A 86 9.81 10.87 -10.71
CA ASP A 86 10.26 12.14 -11.30
C ASP A 86 10.08 13.32 -10.34
N THR A 87 9.09 13.26 -9.44
CA THR A 87 8.89 14.25 -8.37
C THR A 87 9.77 14.03 -7.13
N GLY A 88 10.64 13.02 -7.13
CA GLY A 88 11.51 12.66 -6.00
C GLY A 88 10.80 11.84 -4.91
N LEU A 89 9.62 11.30 -5.21
CA LEU A 89 8.82 10.47 -4.32
C LEU A 89 8.90 9.00 -4.75
N GLU A 90 10.03 8.37 -4.49
CA GLU A 90 10.21 6.96 -4.83
C GLU A 90 9.68 6.04 -3.72
N VAL A 91 8.81 5.10 -4.10
CA VAL A 91 8.16 4.16 -3.18
C VAL A 91 8.45 2.74 -3.64
N GLU A 92 9.64 2.25 -3.28
CA GLU A 92 10.20 0.99 -3.80
C GLU A 92 9.26 -0.21 -3.60
N TRP A 93 8.58 -0.30 -2.45
CA TRP A 93 7.66 -1.39 -2.17
C TRP A 93 6.46 -1.43 -3.12
N LEU A 94 5.95 -0.29 -3.58
CA LEU A 94 4.86 -0.22 -4.55
C LEU A 94 5.33 -0.67 -5.94
N VAL A 95 6.56 -0.31 -6.32
CA VAL A 95 7.18 -0.76 -7.57
C VAL A 95 7.32 -2.28 -7.56
N LYS A 96 7.84 -2.84 -6.46
CA LYS A 96 7.93 -4.30 -6.29
C LYS A 96 6.56 -4.97 -6.35
N LYS A 97 5.57 -4.40 -5.67
CA LYS A 97 4.19 -4.93 -5.66
C LYS A 97 3.57 -4.96 -7.06
N LEU A 98 3.75 -3.89 -7.84
CA LEU A 98 3.27 -3.83 -9.23
C LEU A 98 3.89 -4.94 -10.09
N ASN A 99 5.19 -5.18 -9.95
CA ASN A 99 5.87 -6.25 -10.68
C ASN A 99 5.32 -7.64 -10.31
N GLU A 100 5.15 -7.93 -9.02
CA GLU A 100 4.55 -9.20 -8.57
C GLU A 100 3.15 -9.42 -9.14
N VAL A 101 2.33 -8.36 -9.22
CA VAL A 101 0.99 -8.43 -9.80
C VAL A 101 1.04 -8.68 -11.31
N LYS A 102 1.95 -8.01 -12.03
CA LYS A 102 2.16 -8.21 -13.47
C LYS A 102 2.59 -9.65 -13.78
N GLU A 103 3.51 -10.20 -12.99
CA GLU A 103 3.98 -11.59 -13.15
C GLU A 103 2.85 -12.61 -12.93
N LYS A 104 2.08 -12.46 -11.84
CA LYS A 104 0.93 -13.35 -11.55
C LYS A 104 -0.12 -13.31 -12.67
N LYS A 105 -0.38 -12.13 -13.22
CA LYS A 105 -1.33 -11.98 -14.32
C LYS A 105 -0.83 -12.63 -15.61
N GLN A 106 0.47 -12.54 -15.89
CA GLN A 106 1.09 -13.24 -17.02
C GLN A 106 0.98 -14.76 -16.86
N GLU A 107 1.26 -15.30 -15.67
CA GLU A 107 1.10 -16.73 -15.38
C GLU A 107 -0.34 -17.21 -15.62
N GLN A 108 -1.34 -16.44 -15.15
CA GLN A 108 -2.76 -16.73 -15.37
C GLN A 108 -3.14 -16.71 -16.87
N SER A 109 -2.61 -15.75 -17.63
CA SER A 109 -2.86 -15.68 -19.09
C SER A 109 -2.09 -16.75 -19.90
N GLY A 110 -0.97 -17.24 -19.36
CA GLY A 110 -0.07 -18.21 -19.97
C GLY A 110 -0.48 -19.67 -19.80
N GLN A 111 -1.37 -20.00 -18.85
CA GLN A 111 -1.84 -21.38 -18.64
C GLN A 111 -2.77 -21.93 -19.74
N VAL A 112 -3.07 -21.18 -20.81
CA VAL A 112 -3.93 -21.64 -21.92
C VAL A 112 -3.17 -22.41 -23.02
N LYS A 113 -1.84 -22.56 -22.96
CA LYS A 113 -1.09 -23.23 -24.05
C LYS A 113 -0.14 -24.33 -23.54
N GLY A 114 -0.67 -25.55 -23.43
CA GLY A 114 0.18 -26.71 -23.09
C GLY A 114 -0.53 -28.06 -22.96
N LYS A 115 -1.46 -28.39 -23.86
CA LYS A 115 -1.91 -29.79 -24.05
C LYS A 115 -2.17 -30.05 -25.52
N LYS A 116 -1.12 -30.43 -26.25
CA LYS A 116 -1.24 -31.32 -27.41
C LYS A 116 0.10 -31.96 -27.72
#